data_AF-F6GZC8-F1
#
_entry.id   AF-F6GZC8-F1
#
_cell.length_a   1.000
_cell.length_b   1.000
_cell.length_c   1.000
_cell.angle_alpha   90.00
_cell.angle_beta   90.00
_cell.angle_gamma   90.00
#
_symmetry.space_group_name_H-M   'P 1'
#
loop_
_entity.id
_entity.type
_entity.pdbx_description
1 polymer ?
#
loop_
_entity_poly.entity_id
_entity_poly.type
_entity_poly.pdbx_seq_one_letter_code
_entity_poly.pdbx_strand_id
1 'polypeptide(L)'
;MEGLFRYFEEVMGEKVDLEVGQCGSMNAVVAVLLEESRLPLSKLVSEIYEKVKVRDDGGGVTLATVKSSAVLVGQRLAYGVPNADADVLEDETASCLWCWETRDIKLMPKSVRGLLKIRRTCRKKVHERISAVSGEYMFPEIYFWF
;
A
#
# COMPACT_ATOMS: atom_id res chain seq x y z
N MET A 1 -17.66 15.40 2.15
CA MET A 1 -16.40 14.64 2.35
C MET A 1 -16.67 13.17 2.66
N GLU A 2 -17.58 12.86 3.59
CA GLU A 2 -17.97 11.48 3.96
C GLU A 2 -18.34 10.56 2.79
N GLY A 3 -19.08 11.05 1.79
CA GLY A 3 -19.41 10.25 0.61
C GLY A 3 -18.21 9.82 -0.23
N LEU A 4 -17.14 10.63 -0.28
CA LEU A 4 -15.89 10.28 -0.98
C LEU A 4 -15.10 9.23 -0.19
N PHE A 5 -15.07 9.36 1.14
CA PHE A 5 -14.45 8.37 2.01
C PHE A 5 -15.18 7.02 1.91
N ARG A 6 -16.52 7.01 1.97
CA ARG A 6 -17.29 5.78 1.80
C ARG A 6 -17.06 5.14 0.42
N TYR A 7 -17.05 5.93 -0.65
CA TYR A 7 -16.75 5.42 -1.99
C TYR A 7 -15.33 4.82 -2.08
N PHE A 8 -14.34 5.46 -1.45
CA PHE A 8 -12.99 4.90 -1.35
C PHE A 8 -13.00 3.54 -0.65
N GLU A 9 -13.67 3.43 0.49
CA GLU A 9 -13.80 2.17 1.23
C GLU A 9 -14.47 1.07 0.39
N GLU A 10 -15.57 1.38 -0.29
CA GLU A 10 -16.30 0.45 -1.15
C GLU A 10 -15.43 -0.07 -2.31
N VAL A 11 -14.70 0.83 -2.99
CA VAL A 11 -13.79 0.45 -4.09
C VAL A 11 -12.59 -0.35 -3.59
N MET A 12 -12.12 -0.07 -2.37
CA MET A 12 -10.93 -0.70 -1.80
C MET A 12 -11.22 -2.00 -1.05
N GLY A 13 -12.49 -2.28 -0.70
CA GLY A 13 -12.90 -3.47 0.04
C GLY A 13 -12.69 -4.78 -0.72
N GLU A 14 -12.75 -4.75 -2.06
CA GLU A 14 -12.40 -5.90 -2.90
C GLU A 14 -10.88 -6.00 -3.03
N LYS A 15 -10.26 -6.89 -2.22
CA LYS A 15 -8.86 -7.26 -2.41
C LYS A 15 -8.72 -8.11 -3.68
N VAL A 16 -7.72 -7.80 -4.49
CA VAL A 16 -7.31 -8.69 -5.58
C VAL A 16 -6.74 -9.96 -4.94
N ASP A 17 -7.35 -11.11 -5.22
CA ASP A 17 -6.79 -12.38 -4.78
C ASP A 17 -5.50 -12.64 -5.57
N LEU A 18 -4.38 -12.53 -4.88
CA LEU A 18 -3.06 -12.63 -5.48
C LEU A 18 -2.45 -13.96 -5.04
N GLU A 19 -2.39 -14.90 -5.96
CA GLU A 19 -1.75 -16.19 -5.71
C GLU A 19 -0.24 -16.01 -5.47
N VAL A 20 0.15 -16.02 -4.20
CA VAL A 20 1.55 -15.95 -3.77
C VAL A 20 2.42 -17.07 -4.37
N GLY A 21 1.80 -18.18 -4.80
CA GLY A 21 2.48 -19.33 -5.44
C GLY A 21 3.16 -19.02 -6.77
N GLN A 22 2.88 -17.88 -7.40
CA GLN A 22 3.45 -17.49 -8.70
C GLN A 22 4.68 -16.56 -8.57
N CYS A 23 5.14 -16.25 -7.34
CA CYS A 23 6.27 -15.36 -7.11
C CYS A 23 7.63 -16.09 -7.11
N GLY A 24 8.54 -15.63 -7.96
CA GLY A 24 9.91 -16.17 -8.05
C GLY A 24 10.92 -15.59 -7.04
N SER A 25 10.51 -14.67 -6.15
CA SER A 25 11.40 -14.07 -5.14
C SER A 25 10.64 -13.57 -3.91
N MET A 26 11.36 -13.44 -2.79
CA MET A 26 10.83 -12.86 -1.54
C MET A 26 10.24 -11.46 -1.77
N ASN A 27 10.94 -10.62 -2.52
CA ASN A 27 10.49 -9.26 -2.84
C ASN A 27 9.17 -9.25 -3.61
N ALA A 28 8.96 -10.21 -4.50
CA ALA A 28 7.70 -10.34 -5.23
C ALA A 28 6.57 -10.82 -4.30
N VAL A 29 6.84 -11.77 -3.39
CA VAL A 29 5.88 -12.22 -2.37
C VAL A 29 5.46 -11.07 -1.46
N VAL A 30 6.43 -10.31 -0.95
CA VAL A 30 6.19 -9.16 -0.09
C VAL A 30 5.41 -8.07 -0.83
N ALA A 31 5.77 -7.76 -2.08
CA ALA A 31 5.03 -6.81 -2.92
C ALA A 31 3.56 -7.21 -3.08
N VAL A 32 3.30 -8.49 -3.35
CA VAL A 32 1.95 -9.03 -3.47
C VAL A 32 1.14 -8.88 -2.19
N LEU A 33 1.71 -9.19 -1.04
CA LEU A 33 1.02 -9.12 0.25
C LEU A 33 0.87 -7.69 0.78
N LEU A 34 1.71 -6.78 0.32
CA LEU A 34 1.73 -5.37 0.68
C LEU A 34 0.72 -4.55 -0.15
N GLU A 35 0.52 -4.89 -1.42
CA GLU A 35 -0.32 -4.12 -2.35
C GLU A 35 -1.72 -3.89 -1.78
N GLU A 36 -2.14 -2.62 -1.76
CA GLU A 36 -3.44 -2.16 -1.27
C GLU A 36 -3.71 -2.40 0.23
N SER A 37 -2.70 -2.81 0.99
CA SER A 37 -2.80 -2.85 2.44
C SER A 37 -2.89 -1.44 3.03
N ARG A 38 -3.68 -1.28 4.08
CA ARG A 38 -3.84 0.00 4.81
C ARG A 38 -3.09 0.03 6.13
N LEU A 39 -2.54 -1.13 6.51
CA LEU A 39 -1.90 -1.31 7.80
C LEU A 39 -0.68 -0.40 7.96
N PRO A 40 -0.38 0.04 9.19
CA PRO A 40 0.92 0.60 9.50
C PRO A 40 2.02 -0.44 9.32
N LEU A 41 3.25 0.00 9.11
CA LEU A 41 4.40 -0.84 8.76
C LEU A 41 4.62 -1.95 9.79
N SER A 42 4.56 -1.64 11.09
CA SER A 42 4.69 -2.62 12.17
C SER A 42 3.69 -3.79 12.06
N LYS A 43 2.40 -3.50 11.85
CA LYS A 43 1.34 -4.51 11.67
C LYS A 43 1.46 -5.24 10.34
N LEU A 44 1.79 -4.52 9.26
CA LEU A 44 1.99 -5.09 7.94
C LEU A 44 3.12 -6.12 7.94
N VAL A 45 4.28 -5.76 8.49
CA VAL A 45 5.45 -6.64 8.56
C VAL A 45 5.12 -7.90 9.36
N SER A 46 4.40 -7.75 10.46
CA SER A 46 3.95 -8.89 11.27
C SER A 46 3.01 -9.81 10.47
N GLU A 47 2.01 -9.25 9.78
CA GLU A 47 1.09 -10.05 8.95
C GLU A 47 1.80 -10.77 7.79
N ILE A 48 2.72 -10.08 7.11
CA ILE A 48 3.48 -10.67 6.01
C ILE A 48 4.40 -11.77 6.54
N TYR A 49 5.08 -11.53 7.67
CA TYR A 49 5.95 -12.53 8.29
C TYR A 49 5.19 -13.81 8.62
N GLU A 50 4.00 -13.71 9.21
CA GLU A 50 3.15 -14.87 9.50
C GLU A 50 2.78 -15.67 8.23
N LYS A 51 2.54 -14.98 7.11
CA LYS A 51 2.21 -15.61 5.82
C LYS A 51 3.42 -16.26 5.14
N VAL A 52 4.61 -15.68 5.30
CA VAL A 52 5.83 -16.14 4.62
C VAL A 52 6.55 -17.23 5.43
N LYS A 53 6.58 -17.14 6.76
CA LYS A 53 7.27 -18.13 7.62
C LYS A 53 6.69 -19.54 7.46
N VAL A 54 5.40 -19.67 7.13
CA VAL A 54 4.75 -20.97 6.85
C VAL A 54 5.32 -21.63 5.59
N ARG A 55 5.90 -20.84 4.69
CA ARG A 55 6.51 -21.31 3.42
C ARG A 55 8.01 -21.51 3.52
N ASP A 56 8.64 -21.04 4.59
CA ASP A 56 10.09 -21.12 4.80
C ASP A 56 10.40 -22.38 5.63
N ASP A 57 10.78 -23.44 4.93
CA ASP A 57 11.23 -24.71 5.52
C ASP A 57 12.67 -24.64 6.08
N GLY A 58 13.40 -23.57 5.77
CA GLY A 58 14.83 -23.38 6.09
C GLY A 58 15.16 -22.36 7.19
N GLY A 59 14.16 -21.66 7.76
CA GLY A 59 14.35 -20.76 8.91
C GLY A 59 15.17 -19.49 8.63
N GLY A 60 15.26 -19.05 7.37
CA GLY A 60 16.00 -17.85 6.96
C GLY A 60 15.18 -16.55 7.05
N VAL A 61 13.85 -16.64 7.13
CA VAL A 61 12.97 -15.47 7.15
C VAL A 61 12.83 -14.93 8.57
N THR A 62 13.12 -13.64 8.73
CA THR A 62 12.93 -12.89 9.98
C THR A 62 12.07 -11.65 9.76
N LEU A 63 11.48 -11.09 10.82
CA LEU A 63 10.77 -9.80 10.77
C LEU A 63 11.63 -8.69 10.15
N ALA A 64 12.95 -8.69 10.43
CA ALA A 64 13.87 -7.71 9.86
C ALA A 64 13.97 -7.84 8.33
N THR A 65 14.12 -9.07 7.81
CA THR A 65 14.17 -9.31 6.37
C THR A 65 12.86 -8.91 5.66
N VAL A 66 11.72 -9.18 6.29
CA VAL A 66 10.40 -8.77 5.77
C VAL A 66 10.27 -7.26 5.78
N LYS A 67 10.67 -6.58 6.87
CA LYS A 67 10.66 -5.12 6.96
C LYS A 67 11.54 -4.47 5.89
N SER A 68 12.77 -4.95 5.73
CA SER A 68 13.69 -4.45 4.70
C SER A 68 13.11 -4.64 3.30
N SER A 69 12.51 -5.79 3.02
CA SER A 69 11.83 -6.05 1.74
C SER A 69 10.63 -5.13 1.52
N ALA A 70 9.76 -4.96 2.53
CA ALA A 70 8.56 -4.12 2.43
C ALA A 70 8.89 -2.66 2.14
N VAL A 71 9.90 -2.11 2.82
CA VAL A 71 10.37 -0.73 2.58
C VAL A 71 11.06 -0.60 1.21
N LEU A 72 11.75 -1.64 0.76
CA LEU A 72 12.43 -1.67 -0.54
C LEU A 72 11.43 -1.70 -1.71
N VAL A 73 10.42 -2.58 -1.64
CA VAL A 73 9.49 -2.81 -2.75
C VAL A 73 8.24 -1.94 -2.70
N GLY A 74 7.88 -1.44 -1.52
CA GLY A 74 6.65 -0.71 -1.26
C GLY A 74 6.86 0.78 -1.00
N GLN A 75 5.78 1.53 -1.17
CA GLN A 75 5.61 2.90 -0.72
C GLN A 75 4.23 3.03 -0.09
N ARG A 76 4.11 3.87 0.94
CA ARG A 76 2.83 4.17 1.59
C ARG A 76 2.39 5.56 1.16
N LEU A 77 1.15 5.66 0.66
CA LEU A 77 0.58 6.89 0.12
C LEU A 77 -0.67 7.26 0.92
N ALA A 78 -0.82 8.56 1.22
CA ALA A 78 -2.06 9.12 1.73
C ALA A 78 -2.94 9.56 0.56
N TYR A 79 -4.19 9.11 0.53
CA TYR A 79 -5.18 9.54 -0.46
C TYR A 79 -6.24 10.47 0.14
N GLY A 80 -6.21 10.66 1.46
CA GLY A 80 -7.09 11.57 2.17
C GLY A 80 -6.38 12.84 2.59
N VAL A 81 -6.67 13.33 3.79
CA VAL A 81 -6.08 14.55 4.38
C VAL A 81 -4.91 14.14 5.27
N PRO A 82 -3.64 14.34 4.85
CA PRO A 82 -2.47 13.95 5.64
C PRO A 82 -2.28 14.85 6.86
N ASN A 83 -1.73 14.26 7.93
CA ASN A 83 -1.19 15.02 9.05
C ASN A 83 0.32 15.20 8.85
N ALA A 84 0.78 16.46 8.74
CA ALA A 84 2.18 16.80 8.48
C ALA A 84 3.15 16.30 9.58
N ASP A 85 2.65 16.14 10.82
CA ASP A 85 3.46 15.73 11.97
C ASP A 85 3.38 14.22 12.24
N ALA A 86 2.62 13.47 11.44
CA ALA A 86 2.44 12.05 11.65
C ALA A 86 3.58 11.23 11.03
N ASP A 87 3.94 10.13 11.70
CA ASP A 87 4.82 9.12 11.10
C ASP A 87 4.09 8.46 9.93
N VAL A 88 4.51 8.79 8.70
CA VAL A 88 3.95 8.25 7.46
C VAL A 88 3.84 6.72 7.50
N LEU A 89 4.79 6.01 8.10
CA LEU A 89 4.84 4.56 8.10
C LEU A 89 3.94 3.93 9.16
N GLU A 90 3.58 4.66 10.22
CA GLU A 90 2.85 4.13 11.37
C GLU A 90 1.49 4.79 11.61
N ASP A 91 1.18 5.92 10.95
CA ASP A 91 -0.09 6.63 11.14
C ASP A 91 -1.29 5.74 10.74
N GLU A 92 -2.32 5.78 11.58
CA GLU A 92 -3.57 5.03 11.42
C GLU A 92 -4.79 5.96 11.33
N THR A 93 -4.56 7.28 11.22
CA THR A 93 -5.64 8.26 11.14
C THR A 93 -6.54 7.96 9.94
N ALA A 94 -7.83 7.73 10.21
CA ALA A 94 -8.80 7.29 9.20
C ALA A 94 -8.93 8.27 8.03
N SER A 95 -8.83 9.57 8.29
CA SER A 95 -8.93 10.62 7.26
C SER A 95 -7.76 10.65 6.29
N CYS A 96 -6.61 10.05 6.60
CA CYS A 96 -5.44 10.02 5.72
C CYS A 96 -5.58 9.01 4.57
N LEU A 97 -6.49 8.03 4.72
CA LEU A 97 -6.73 6.96 3.73
C LEU A 97 -5.43 6.30 3.25
N TRP A 98 -4.58 5.89 4.20
CA TRP A 98 -3.31 5.25 3.91
C TRP A 98 -3.48 3.99 3.07
N CYS A 99 -2.62 3.84 2.07
CA CYS A 99 -2.57 2.66 1.23
C CYS A 99 -1.12 2.39 0.83
N TRP A 100 -0.72 1.14 0.95
CA TRP A 100 0.53 0.62 0.44
C TRP A 100 0.43 0.30 -1.04
N GLU A 101 1.45 0.66 -1.81
CA GLU A 101 1.59 0.32 -3.22
C GLU A 101 2.99 -0.18 -3.51
N THR A 102 3.09 -1.18 -4.38
CA THR A 102 4.35 -1.64 -4.92
C THR A 102 4.94 -0.57 -5.84
N ARG A 103 6.23 -0.26 -5.66
CA ARG A 103 6.99 0.69 -6.47
C ARG A 103 7.14 0.20 -7.91
N ASP A 104 7.49 -1.08 -8.09
CA ASP A 104 7.60 -1.72 -9.41
C ASP A 104 6.46 -2.70 -9.67
N ILE A 105 5.53 -2.30 -10.55
CA ILE A 105 4.40 -3.15 -10.98
C ILE A 105 4.86 -4.47 -11.64
N LYS A 106 6.13 -4.58 -12.06
CA LYS A 106 6.69 -5.81 -12.62
C LYS A 106 6.86 -6.92 -11.58
N LEU A 107 6.87 -6.58 -10.29
CA LEU A 107 6.85 -7.57 -9.20
C LEU A 107 5.49 -8.27 -9.08
N MET A 108 4.43 -7.68 -9.62
CA MET A 108 3.08 -8.25 -9.59
C MET A 108 2.88 -9.28 -10.71
N PRO A 109 2.04 -10.32 -10.52
CA PRO A 109 1.64 -11.24 -11.58
C PRO A 109 1.07 -10.48 -12.79
N LYS A 110 1.41 -10.89 -14.02
CA LYS A 110 1.02 -10.17 -15.25
C LYS A 110 -0.51 -10.00 -15.37
N SER A 111 -1.27 -11.00 -14.94
CA SER A 111 -2.73 -11.04 -14.96
C SER A 111 -3.39 -9.88 -14.20
N VAL A 112 -2.78 -9.43 -13.09
CA VAL A 112 -3.38 -8.42 -12.21
C VAL A 112 -2.90 -6.99 -12.48
N ARG A 113 -1.83 -6.80 -13.25
CA ARG A 113 -1.21 -5.47 -13.46
C ARG A 113 -2.19 -4.46 -14.05
N GLY A 114 -3.06 -4.90 -14.96
CA GLY A 114 -4.09 -4.04 -15.56
C GLY A 114 -5.09 -3.55 -14.52
N LEU A 115 -5.61 -4.47 -13.69
CA LEU A 115 -6.55 -4.16 -12.61
C LEU A 115 -5.94 -3.21 -11.58
N LEU A 116 -4.69 -3.46 -11.15
CA LEU A 116 -4.00 -2.59 -10.19
C LEU A 116 -3.82 -1.16 -10.74
N LYS A 117 -3.47 -0.99 -12.01
CA LYS A 117 -3.39 0.35 -12.63
C LYS A 117 -4.73 1.09 -12.59
N ILE A 118 -5.84 0.39 -12.84
CA ILE A 118 -7.18 0.97 -12.76
C ILE A 118 -7.46 1.41 -11.32
N ARG A 119 -7.21 0.55 -10.33
CA ARG A 119 -7.44 0.83 -8.91
C ARG A 119 -6.58 2.00 -8.39
N ARG A 120 -5.30 2.06 -8.77
CA ARG A 120 -4.41 3.21 -8.52
C ARG A 120 -4.97 4.51 -9.10
N THR A 121 -5.52 4.46 -10.32
CA THR A 121 -6.14 5.63 -10.96
C THR A 121 -7.39 6.06 -10.22
N CYS A 122 -8.24 5.12 -9.78
CA CYS A 122 -9.42 5.44 -8.97
C CYS A 122 -9.04 6.13 -7.66
N ARG A 123 -8.04 5.62 -6.93
CA ARG A 123 -7.54 6.25 -5.68
C ARG A 123 -7.04 7.67 -5.92
N LYS A 124 -6.25 7.88 -6.98
CA LYS A 124 -5.78 9.23 -7.37
C LYS A 124 -6.92 10.20 -7.63
N LYS A 125 -7.95 9.79 -8.38
CA LYS A 125 -9.13 10.63 -8.64
C LYS A 125 -9.91 10.98 -7.37
N VAL A 126 -9.97 10.06 -6.41
CA VAL A 126 -10.59 10.33 -5.10
C VAL A 126 -9.76 11.33 -4.32
N HIS A 127 -8.44 11.16 -4.29
CA HIS A 127 -7.53 12.09 -3.64
C HIS A 127 -7.57 13.49 -4.25
N GLU A 128 -7.54 13.62 -5.57
CA GLU A 128 -7.70 14.90 -6.27
C GLU A 128 -8.98 15.63 -5.81
N ARG A 129 -10.08 14.90 -5.64
CA ARG A 129 -11.35 15.46 -5.13
C ARG A 129 -11.31 15.80 -3.65
N ILE A 130 -10.60 15.04 -2.83
CA ILE A 130 -10.46 15.33 -1.40
C ILE A 130 -9.62 16.59 -1.21
N SER A 131 -8.43 16.62 -1.82
CA SER A 131 -7.54 17.80 -1.79
C SER A 131 -8.22 19.04 -2.34
N ALA A 132 -9.12 18.88 -3.32
CA ALA A 132 -9.92 19.98 -3.83
C ALA A 132 -10.80 20.66 -2.79
N VAL A 133 -11.44 19.83 -1.97
CA VAL A 133 -12.44 20.25 -0.99
C VAL A 133 -11.77 20.64 0.32
N SER A 134 -10.62 20.06 0.67
CA SER A 134 -9.84 20.43 1.86
C SER A 134 -9.07 21.74 1.70
N GLY A 135 -8.99 22.30 0.48
CA GLY A 135 -8.24 23.53 0.23
C GLY A 135 -6.74 23.31 0.10
N GLU A 136 -6.30 22.08 -0.09
CA GLU A 136 -4.89 21.70 -0.35
C GLU A 136 -4.44 22.03 -1.79
N TYR A 137 -5.21 22.81 -2.56
CA TYR A 137 -4.79 23.32 -3.86
C TYR A 137 -3.71 24.41 -3.74
N MET A 138 -2.54 24.02 -3.24
CA MET A 138 -1.25 24.56 -3.61
C MET A 138 -0.22 23.47 -3.32
N PHE A 139 0.62 23.12 -4.29
CA PHE A 139 1.62 22.03 -4.32
C PHE A 139 1.16 20.66 -4.87
N PRO A 140 0.78 20.59 -6.17
CA PRO A 140 1.06 19.37 -6.91
C PRO A 140 2.59 19.22 -7.00
N GLU A 141 3.10 18.03 -6.67
CA GLU A 141 4.48 17.57 -6.94
C GLU A 141 5.65 18.16 -6.12
N ILE A 142 5.56 18.30 -4.81
CA ILE A 142 6.79 18.33 -3.99
C ILE A 142 6.48 17.63 -2.66
N TYR A 143 7.47 17.02 -2.02
CA TYR A 143 7.39 16.17 -0.82
C TYR A 143 7.23 14.67 -1.07
N PHE A 144 8.19 14.06 -1.79
CA PHE A 144 8.75 12.75 -1.44
C PHE A 144 10.14 12.61 -2.08
N TRP A 145 11.08 13.45 -1.63
CA TRP A 145 12.52 13.19 -1.73
C TRP A 145 13.16 13.72 -0.46
N PHE A 146 13.24 12.87 0.56
CA PHE A 146 14.40 12.68 1.43
C PHE A 146 14.26 11.31 2.11
#